data_AF-A0A089LFJ9-F1
#
_entry.id   AF-A0A089LFJ9-F1
#
_cell.length_a   1.000
_cell.length_b   1.000
_cell.length_c   1.000
_cell.angle_alpha   90.00
_cell.angle_beta   90.00
_cell.angle_gamma   90.00
#
_symmetry.space_group_name_H-M   'P 1'
#
loop_
_entity.id
_entity.type
_entity.pdbx_description
1 polymer ?
#
loop_
_entity_poly.entity_id
_entity_poly.type
_entity_poly.pdbx_seq_one_letter_code
_entity_poly.pdbx_strand_id
1 'polypeptide(L)'
;MQLNNLFENLVTQFVKDNMESIMRAEMQAFMASEEAGTRNSRNGYYTRNLHTKYGNLEDLEVPRDRQGLFQTQMFEPYQRRDGWLEEAVIQMYKSGMGTRDVARFIESMFGSHYSPTTVSNITATVLEDIHQWQKRPLSKRYSVIYLDGLYVKLKRGTVRGEVVYFAMGIDEEGQRQILGFYVGGQESSNGWREVLKDLYNRGAQEVLLGVFDGLPGLDAAFKETYPQADVQHCVVHKVRATFPKIRIEHKTDVLEDLKTVYTAPDEVVARAHFDTVKAKWNKLYPKEMKSWEEQLSTLLTFYKYPEPIRKAIYTSNPIERMNKEIRKRLKPMNSLTNMDAAEKIVYLEMLDYNERHAQRVVPGFGMDNVKKKLNELFEARYPSLPTPEEE
;
A
#
# COMPACT_ATOMS: atom_id res chain seq x y z
N MET A 1 40.27 -13.41 16.23
CA MET A 1 40.61 -12.00 15.93
C MET A 1 41.55 -11.88 14.72
N GLN A 2 42.64 -12.66 14.62
CA GLN A 2 43.57 -12.57 13.48
C GLN A 2 43.03 -13.08 12.13
N LEU A 3 42.19 -14.14 12.09
CA LEU A 3 41.65 -14.66 10.83
C LEU A 3 40.60 -13.75 10.17
N ASN A 4 39.75 -13.07 10.96
CA ASN A 4 38.73 -12.17 10.42
C ASN A 4 39.37 -10.94 9.75
N ASN A 5 40.40 -10.34 10.37
CA ASN A 5 41.15 -9.25 9.76
C ASN A 5 41.87 -9.69 8.47
N LEU A 6 42.35 -10.94 8.41
CA LEU A 6 43.03 -11.44 7.22
C LEU A 6 42.04 -11.61 6.05
N PHE A 7 40.85 -12.15 6.32
CA PHE A 7 39.81 -12.32 5.32
C PHE A 7 39.24 -10.97 4.84
N GLU A 8 38.97 -10.04 5.75
CA GLU A 8 38.53 -8.69 5.41
C GLU A 8 39.56 -7.97 4.51
N ASN A 9 40.85 -8.02 4.85
CA ASN A 9 41.90 -7.42 4.02
C ASN A 9 41.98 -8.06 2.63
N LEU A 10 41.79 -9.38 2.53
CA LEU A 10 41.87 -10.12 1.26
C LEU A 10 40.68 -9.77 0.35
N VAL A 11 39.47 -9.69 0.92
CA VAL A 11 38.28 -9.26 0.17
C VAL A 11 38.40 -7.79 -0.26
N THR A 12 38.85 -6.91 0.64
CA THR A 12 39.01 -5.47 0.35
C THR A 12 40.04 -5.25 -0.77
N GLN A 13 41.18 -5.95 -0.72
CA GLN A 13 42.20 -5.89 -1.78
C GLN A 13 41.68 -6.45 -3.10
N PHE A 14 41.00 -7.61 -3.07
CA PHE A 14 40.41 -8.20 -4.28
C PHE A 14 39.40 -7.25 -4.95
N VAL A 15 38.54 -6.61 -4.16
CA VAL A 15 37.57 -5.63 -4.67
C VAL A 15 38.29 -4.41 -5.26
N LYS A 16 39.30 -3.88 -4.56
CA LYS A 16 40.13 -2.77 -5.06
C LYS A 16 40.75 -3.10 -6.42
N ASP A 17 41.43 -4.23 -6.53
CA ASP A 17 42.14 -4.65 -7.76
C ASP A 17 41.17 -4.80 -8.94
N ASN A 18 39.99 -5.39 -8.72
CA ASN A 18 38.98 -5.54 -9.77
C ASN A 18 38.39 -4.19 -10.19
N MET A 19 38.10 -3.29 -9.25
CA MET A 19 37.59 -1.96 -9.56
C MET A 19 38.61 -1.17 -10.39
N GLU A 20 39.89 -1.17 -10.00
CA GLU A 20 40.96 -0.52 -10.76
C GLU A 20 41.10 -1.12 -12.17
N SER A 21 40.99 -2.43 -12.30
CA SER A 21 41.04 -3.12 -13.59
C SER A 21 39.90 -2.70 -14.52
N ILE A 22 38.66 -2.66 -14.01
CA ILE A 22 37.49 -2.20 -14.76
C ILE A 22 37.66 -0.73 -15.18
N MET A 23 38.06 0.15 -14.27
CA MET A 23 38.27 1.58 -14.59
C MET A 23 39.39 1.78 -15.63
N ARG A 24 40.45 0.95 -15.62
CA ARG A 24 41.49 0.97 -16.66
C ARG A 24 40.91 0.56 -18.02
N ALA A 25 40.01 -0.42 -18.05
CA ALA A 25 39.32 -0.85 -19.27
C ALA A 25 38.35 0.24 -19.79
N GLU A 26 37.58 0.87 -18.90
CA GLU A 26 36.72 2.02 -19.23
C GLU A 26 37.53 3.16 -19.85
N MET A 27 38.65 3.52 -19.24
CA MET A 27 39.56 4.53 -19.76
C MET A 27 40.12 4.15 -21.13
N GLN A 28 40.41 2.86 -21.36
CA GLN A 28 40.86 2.39 -22.67
C GLN A 28 39.77 2.52 -23.74
N ALA A 29 38.53 2.15 -23.41
CA ALA A 29 37.40 2.31 -24.30
C ALA A 29 37.12 3.79 -24.61
N PHE A 30 37.14 4.66 -23.59
CA PHE A 30 36.97 6.09 -23.73
C PHE A 30 38.02 6.71 -24.68
N MET A 31 39.30 6.38 -24.49
CA MET A 31 40.38 6.87 -25.36
C MET A 31 40.31 6.31 -26.79
N ALA A 32 39.71 5.14 -26.99
CA ALA A 32 39.52 4.55 -28.32
C ALA A 32 38.31 5.13 -29.06
N SER A 33 37.33 5.68 -28.34
CA SER A 33 36.14 6.34 -28.91
C SER A 33 36.35 7.80 -29.30
N GLU A 34 37.48 8.42 -28.94
CA GLU A 34 37.80 9.78 -29.37
C GLU A 34 38.14 9.84 -30.87
N GLU A 35 37.45 10.70 -31.61
CA GLU A 35 37.70 10.92 -33.05
C GLU A 35 39.10 11.49 -33.32
N ALA A 36 39.66 11.15 -34.49
CA ALA A 36 40.96 11.62 -34.95
C ALA A 36 40.99 13.16 -35.10
N GLY A 37 41.30 13.87 -34.01
CA GLY A 37 41.33 15.33 -33.95
C GLY A 37 41.34 15.91 -32.53
N THR A 38 40.86 15.17 -31.53
CA THR A 38 40.94 15.58 -30.12
C THR A 38 42.33 15.29 -29.54
N ARG A 39 43.02 16.32 -29.04
CA ARG A 39 44.35 16.22 -28.42
C ARG A 39 44.21 15.78 -26.95
N ASN A 40 43.54 14.68 -26.67
CA ASN A 40 43.47 14.13 -25.32
C ASN A 40 44.49 13.02 -25.10
N SER A 41 44.94 12.86 -23.87
CA SER A 41 45.94 11.86 -23.50
C SER A 41 45.74 11.41 -22.06
N ARG A 42 46.10 10.18 -21.74
CA ARG A 42 46.13 9.70 -20.35
C ARG A 42 47.06 10.57 -19.49
N ASN A 43 46.67 10.86 -18.26
CA ASN A 43 47.44 11.71 -17.31
C ASN A 43 47.61 11.03 -15.94
N GLY A 44 47.92 9.73 -15.97
CA GLY A 44 48.13 8.91 -14.78
C GLY A 44 46.84 8.65 -13.99
N TYR A 45 46.98 8.54 -12.68
CA TYR A 45 45.91 8.23 -11.73
C TYR A 45 45.85 9.31 -10.66
N TYR A 46 44.68 9.49 -10.07
CA TYR A 46 44.57 10.10 -8.74
C TYR A 46 44.13 9.04 -7.74
N THR A 47 44.55 9.18 -6.49
CA THR A 47 44.15 8.28 -5.41
C THR A 47 42.97 8.85 -4.66
N ARG A 48 42.10 7.95 -4.20
CA ARG A 48 40.97 8.30 -3.34
C ARG A 48 40.64 7.15 -2.40
N ASN A 49 39.95 7.47 -1.30
CA ASN A 49 39.32 6.45 -0.47
C ASN A 49 37.86 6.27 -0.89
N LEU A 50 37.38 5.03 -0.83
CA LEU A 50 35.99 4.67 -1.10
C LEU A 50 35.50 3.65 -0.08
N HIS A 51 34.49 4.01 0.71
CA HIS A 51 33.88 3.08 1.65
C HIS A 51 32.88 2.18 0.92
N THR A 52 33.03 0.87 1.03
CA THR A 52 32.15 -0.13 0.39
C THR A 52 31.57 -1.09 1.41
N LYS A 53 30.64 -1.96 0.98
CA LYS A 53 30.13 -3.06 1.82
C LYS A 53 31.18 -4.06 2.28
N TYR A 54 32.34 -4.07 1.64
CA TYR A 54 33.43 -5.00 1.91
C TYR A 54 34.53 -4.38 2.77
N GLY A 55 34.47 -3.08 3.06
CA GLY A 55 35.50 -2.35 3.79
C GLY A 55 35.84 -1.01 3.15
N ASN A 56 36.76 -0.28 3.78
CA ASN A 56 37.32 0.95 3.22
C ASN A 56 38.39 0.59 2.18
N LEU A 57 38.15 0.95 0.91
CA LEU A 57 39.17 0.86 -0.13
C LEU A 57 40.10 2.07 0.01
N GLU A 58 41.26 1.86 0.60
CA GLU A 58 42.30 2.89 0.73
C GLU A 58 43.13 2.99 -0.55
N ASP A 59 43.51 4.22 -0.92
CA ASP A 59 44.38 4.52 -2.05
C ASP A 59 43.89 3.89 -3.37
N LEU A 60 42.59 3.93 -3.64
CA LEU A 60 42.01 3.46 -4.90
C LEU A 60 42.51 4.33 -6.06
N GLU A 61 43.18 3.72 -7.04
CA GLU A 61 43.72 4.42 -8.20
C GLU A 61 42.66 4.62 -9.29
N VAL A 62 42.27 5.88 -9.52
CA VAL A 62 41.30 6.22 -10.56
C VAL A 62 42.00 6.86 -11.75
N PRO A 63 41.88 6.28 -12.96
CA PRO A 63 42.52 6.84 -14.15
C PRO A 63 41.92 8.20 -14.49
N ARG A 64 42.77 9.08 -15.05
CA ARG A 64 42.34 10.40 -15.53
C ARG A 64 42.98 10.73 -16.86
N ASP A 65 42.28 11.53 -17.64
CA ASP A 65 42.78 12.12 -18.88
C ASP A 65 43.34 13.53 -18.61
N ARG A 66 43.98 14.11 -19.62
CA ARG A 66 44.62 15.42 -19.51
C ARG A 66 43.62 16.55 -19.59
N GLN A 67 42.48 16.33 -20.25
CA GLN A 67 41.42 17.32 -20.40
C GLN A 67 40.36 17.23 -19.30
N GLY A 68 40.37 16.18 -18.47
CA GLY A 68 39.41 15.97 -17.37
C GLY A 68 38.02 15.58 -17.85
N LEU A 69 37.92 14.97 -19.03
CA LEU A 69 36.67 14.55 -19.67
C LEU A 69 36.26 13.12 -19.29
N PHE A 70 37.19 12.29 -18.83
CA PHE A 70 36.89 10.92 -18.44
C PHE A 70 36.18 10.87 -17.08
N GLN A 71 35.02 10.20 -17.05
CA GLN A 71 34.27 9.89 -15.84
C GLN A 71 34.02 8.38 -15.80
N THR A 72 34.45 7.71 -14.73
CA THR A 72 34.15 6.29 -14.53
C THR A 72 32.66 6.08 -14.26
N GLN A 73 32.12 4.95 -14.72
CA GLN A 73 30.74 4.55 -14.43
C GLN A 73 30.59 3.85 -13.08
N MET A 74 31.71 3.49 -12.44
CA MET A 74 31.71 2.74 -11.18
C MET A 74 31.23 3.58 -9.99
N PHE A 75 31.35 4.92 -10.06
CA PHE A 75 30.87 5.85 -9.04
C PHE A 75 30.78 7.29 -9.56
N GLU A 76 29.92 8.09 -8.92
CA GLU A 76 29.75 9.51 -9.22
C GLU A 76 30.95 10.37 -8.75
N PRO A 77 31.19 11.55 -9.36
CA PRO A 77 32.18 12.49 -8.88
C PRO A 77 31.95 12.78 -7.39
N TYR A 78 33.03 12.77 -6.59
CA TYR A 78 33.00 13.00 -5.15
C TYR A 78 32.23 11.97 -4.29
N GLN A 79 31.67 10.90 -4.87
CA GLN A 79 30.93 9.88 -4.12
C GLN A 79 31.84 9.10 -3.16
N ARG A 80 31.80 9.37 -1.86
CA ARG A 80 32.73 8.74 -0.88
C ARG A 80 32.31 7.36 -0.38
N ARG A 81 31.09 6.90 -0.67
CA ARG A 81 30.53 5.64 -0.18
C ARG A 81 29.75 4.93 -1.30
N ASP A 82 29.90 3.62 -1.38
CA ASP A 82 29.02 2.76 -2.19
C ASP A 82 27.62 2.78 -1.55
N GLY A 83 26.58 2.95 -2.37
CA GLY A 83 25.20 3.22 -1.93
C GLY A 83 24.49 2.05 -1.26
N TRP A 84 25.16 0.91 -1.07
CA TRP A 84 24.58 -0.30 -0.48
C TRP A 84 24.01 -0.08 0.92
N LEU A 85 24.59 0.82 1.72
CA LEU A 85 24.21 1.00 3.11
C LEU A 85 22.95 1.87 3.18
N GLU A 86 22.81 2.83 2.28
CA GLU A 86 21.56 3.55 2.03
C GLU A 86 20.46 2.57 1.62
N GLU A 87 20.74 1.63 0.72
CA GLU A 87 19.80 0.58 0.33
C GLU A 87 19.44 -0.33 1.51
N ALA A 88 20.41 -0.74 2.33
CA ALA A 88 20.18 -1.52 3.54
C ALA A 88 19.36 -0.75 4.57
N VAL A 89 19.63 0.55 4.77
CA VAL A 89 18.83 1.44 5.63
C VAL A 89 17.40 1.53 5.13
N ILE A 90 17.20 1.68 3.82
CA ILE A 90 15.88 1.66 3.20
C ILE A 90 15.22 0.32 3.47
N GLN A 91 15.87 -0.82 3.24
CA GLN A 91 15.29 -2.16 3.46
C GLN A 91 14.94 -2.43 4.94
N MET A 92 15.80 -2.03 5.88
CA MET A 92 15.52 -2.13 7.32
C MET A 92 14.31 -1.29 7.73
N TYR A 93 14.22 -0.08 7.17
CA TYR A 93 13.08 0.79 7.38
C TYR A 93 11.80 0.23 6.73
N LYS A 94 11.89 -0.30 5.50
CA LYS A 94 10.82 -1.04 4.79
C LYS A 94 10.30 -2.18 5.67
N SER A 95 11.21 -2.92 6.30
CA SER A 95 10.95 -4.05 7.20
C SER A 95 10.39 -3.69 8.58
N GLY A 96 10.17 -2.40 8.88
CA GLY A 96 9.48 -1.97 10.10
C GLY A 96 10.37 -1.48 11.23
N MET A 97 11.69 -1.38 11.04
CA MET A 97 12.58 -0.82 12.05
C MET A 97 12.40 0.71 12.15
N GLY A 98 12.29 1.23 13.38
CA GLY A 98 12.27 2.68 13.59
C GLY A 98 13.62 3.32 13.23
N THR A 99 13.65 4.61 12.92
CA THR A 99 14.92 5.30 12.54
C THR A 99 16.01 5.19 13.61
N ARG A 100 15.63 5.16 14.89
CA ARG A 100 16.56 4.92 16.01
C ARG A 100 17.04 3.48 16.09
N ASP A 101 16.21 2.51 15.70
CA ASP A 101 16.58 1.09 15.69
C ASP A 101 17.53 0.81 14.54
N VAL A 102 17.26 1.39 13.36
CA VAL A 102 18.16 1.34 12.21
C VAL A 102 19.50 2.00 12.56
N ALA A 103 19.48 3.20 13.15
CA ALA A 103 20.71 3.87 13.56
C ALA A 103 21.53 3.03 14.55
N ARG A 104 20.89 2.45 15.57
CA ARG A 104 21.57 1.54 16.53
C ARG A 104 22.10 0.27 15.87
N PHE A 105 21.35 -0.32 14.93
CA PHE A 105 21.79 -1.52 14.22
C PHE A 105 23.02 -1.23 13.36
N ILE A 106 22.95 -0.17 12.55
CA ILE A 106 24.07 0.29 11.74
C ILE A 106 25.28 0.65 12.62
N GLU A 107 25.05 1.31 13.76
CA GLU A 107 26.11 1.62 14.72
C GLU A 107 26.75 0.36 15.31
N SER A 108 25.95 -0.66 15.63
CA SER A 108 26.48 -1.92 16.17
C SER A 108 27.27 -2.73 15.15
N MET A 109 26.93 -2.62 13.86
CA MET A 109 27.57 -3.39 12.79
C MET A 109 28.76 -2.66 12.16
N PHE A 110 28.71 -1.33 12.05
CA PHE A 110 29.64 -0.52 11.25
C PHE A 110 30.22 0.69 12.02
N GLY A 111 29.94 0.81 13.32
CA GLY A 111 30.38 1.94 14.15
C GLY A 111 29.61 3.24 13.89
N SER A 112 30.10 4.34 14.47
CA SER A 112 29.42 5.64 14.62
C SER A 112 29.30 6.46 13.32
N HIS A 113 28.61 5.93 12.31
CA HIS A 113 28.51 6.57 10.99
C HIS A 113 27.16 7.21 10.67
N TYR A 114 26.08 6.89 11.39
CA TYR A 114 24.72 7.34 11.03
C TYR A 114 23.93 7.86 12.24
N SER A 115 23.68 9.17 12.24
CA SER A 115 22.71 9.78 13.15
C SER A 115 21.27 9.42 12.72
N PRO A 116 20.29 9.45 13.63
CA PRO A 116 18.87 9.32 13.25
C PRO A 116 18.43 10.31 12.16
N THR A 117 19.06 11.49 12.10
CA THR A 117 18.83 12.50 11.06
C THR A 117 19.33 12.01 9.69
N THR A 118 20.50 11.38 9.65
CA THR A 118 21.04 10.81 8.40
C THR A 118 20.14 9.70 7.87
N VAL A 119 19.65 8.82 8.75
CA VAL A 119 18.66 7.78 8.39
C VAL A 119 17.35 8.42 7.86
N SER A 120 16.89 9.50 8.49
CA SER A 120 15.71 10.23 8.01
C SER A 120 15.89 10.82 6.62
N ASN A 121 17.09 11.35 6.31
CA ASN A 121 17.41 11.90 5.00
C ASN A 121 17.50 10.80 3.93
N ILE A 122 18.10 9.65 4.26
CA ILE A 122 18.14 8.49 3.35
C ILE A 122 16.73 8.01 3.03
N THR A 123 15.85 7.93 4.03
CA THR A 123 14.44 7.55 3.83
C THR A 123 13.59 8.65 3.19
N ALA A 124 14.16 9.78 2.76
CA ALA A 124 13.42 10.79 2.01
C ALA A 124 13.11 10.32 0.58
N THR A 125 13.95 9.48 -0.02
CA THR A 125 13.68 8.85 -1.32
C THR A 125 12.38 8.03 -1.31
N VAL A 126 12.04 7.44 -0.16
CA VAL A 126 10.77 6.73 0.05
C VAL A 126 9.55 7.64 -0.15
N LEU A 127 9.65 8.95 0.09
CA LEU A 127 8.55 9.88 -0.20
C LEU A 127 8.29 10.02 -1.69
N GLU A 128 9.35 10.03 -2.50
CA GLU A 128 9.18 10.06 -3.95
C GLU A 128 8.54 8.75 -4.45
N ASP A 129 8.99 7.60 -3.93
CA ASP A 129 8.36 6.31 -4.22
C ASP A 129 6.85 6.32 -3.87
N ILE A 130 6.48 6.93 -2.74
CA ILE A 130 5.08 7.09 -2.31
C ILE A 130 4.30 7.91 -3.34
N HIS A 131 4.82 9.07 -3.74
CA HIS A 131 4.15 9.93 -4.71
C HIS A 131 3.96 9.24 -6.06
N GLN A 132 4.99 8.53 -6.55
CA GLN A 132 4.90 7.76 -7.79
C GLN A 132 3.87 6.63 -7.66
N TRP A 133 3.90 5.89 -6.55
CA TRP A 133 2.94 4.83 -6.29
C TRP A 133 1.50 5.36 -6.18
N GLN A 134 1.29 6.52 -5.57
CA GLN A 134 -0.03 7.17 -5.46
C GLN A 134 -0.55 7.64 -6.82
N LYS A 135 0.33 8.00 -7.77
CA LYS A 135 -0.04 8.43 -9.13
C LYS A 135 -0.12 7.30 -10.15
N ARG A 136 0.26 6.07 -9.78
CA ARG A 136 0.32 4.95 -10.73
C ARG A 136 -1.06 4.70 -11.38
N PRO A 137 -1.09 4.31 -12.66
CA PRO A 137 -2.33 3.93 -13.32
C PRO A 137 -2.95 2.69 -12.66
N LEU A 138 -4.28 2.65 -12.67
CA LEU A 138 -5.09 1.54 -12.16
C LEU A 138 -5.77 0.82 -13.33
N SER A 139 -6.16 -0.44 -13.08
CA SER A 139 -6.96 -1.20 -14.05
C SER A 139 -8.31 -0.54 -14.28
N LYS A 140 -8.89 -0.75 -15.47
CA LYS A 140 -10.18 -0.13 -15.82
C LYS A 140 -11.33 -0.66 -14.96
N ARG A 141 -11.38 -1.98 -14.77
CA ARG A 141 -12.49 -2.73 -14.17
C ARG A 141 -12.14 -3.27 -12.79
N TYR A 142 -13.06 -3.07 -11.84
CA TYR A 142 -12.97 -3.65 -10.49
C TYR A 142 -14.30 -4.28 -10.08
N SER A 143 -14.27 -5.57 -9.76
CA SER A 143 -15.44 -6.32 -9.28
C SER A 143 -15.95 -5.76 -7.95
N VAL A 144 -15.03 -5.38 -7.05
CA VAL A 144 -15.36 -4.80 -5.75
C VAL A 144 -14.32 -3.75 -5.35
N ILE A 145 -14.76 -2.61 -4.84
CA ILE A 145 -13.91 -1.63 -4.14
C ILE A 145 -14.36 -1.53 -2.69
N TYR A 146 -13.46 -1.84 -1.77
CA TYR A 146 -13.65 -1.65 -0.33
C TYR A 146 -13.09 -0.32 0.10
N LEU A 147 -13.84 0.43 0.91
CA LEU A 147 -13.38 1.67 1.54
C LEU A 147 -13.42 1.50 3.07
N ASP A 148 -12.33 1.87 3.75
CA ASP A 148 -12.25 1.84 5.21
C ASP A 148 -11.33 2.94 5.74
N GLY A 149 -11.60 3.41 6.96
CA GLY A 149 -10.88 4.48 7.64
C GLY A 149 -10.15 3.97 8.89
N LEU A 150 -8.87 4.29 9.02
CA LEU A 150 -8.08 4.00 10.23
C LEU A 150 -7.64 5.28 10.93
N TYR A 151 -8.03 5.46 12.18
CA TYR A 151 -7.50 6.54 13.00
C TYR A 151 -6.09 6.22 13.52
N VAL A 152 -5.13 7.08 13.21
CA VAL A 152 -3.74 7.05 13.70
C VAL A 152 -3.46 8.26 14.58
N LYS A 153 -2.58 8.11 15.58
CA LYS A 153 -2.22 9.21 16.49
C LYS A 153 -1.05 10.00 15.93
N LEU A 154 -1.25 11.29 15.66
CA LEU A 154 -0.24 12.22 15.15
C LEU A 154 0.03 13.33 16.16
N LYS A 155 1.30 13.72 16.32
CA LYS A 155 1.76 14.81 17.20
C LYS A 155 1.99 16.08 16.39
N ARG A 156 0.97 16.95 16.32
CA ARG A 156 1.07 18.31 15.72
C ARG A 156 0.94 19.36 16.82
N GLY A 157 1.98 19.48 17.65
CA GLY A 157 1.94 20.22 18.92
C GLY A 157 1.22 19.44 20.03
N THR A 158 -0.05 19.06 19.79
CA THR A 158 -0.81 18.11 20.62
C THR A 158 -1.01 16.77 19.89
N VAL A 159 -1.22 15.69 20.64
CA VAL A 159 -1.52 14.37 20.05
C VAL A 159 -3.01 14.32 19.69
N ARG A 160 -3.32 14.16 18.40
CA ARG A 160 -4.69 14.03 17.89
C ARG A 160 -4.81 12.79 17.00
N GLY A 161 -6.02 12.25 16.92
CA GLY A 161 -6.36 11.21 15.96
C GLY A 161 -6.60 11.83 14.59
N GLU A 162 -5.95 11.29 13.56
CA GLU A 162 -6.15 11.66 12.17
C GLU A 162 -6.54 10.40 11.41
N VAL A 163 -7.44 10.53 10.45
CA VAL A 163 -7.88 9.40 9.64
C VAL A 163 -6.87 9.12 8.52
N VAL A 164 -6.65 7.84 8.26
CA VAL A 164 -6.04 7.32 7.04
C VAL A 164 -7.13 6.60 6.28
N TYR A 165 -7.46 7.12 5.10
CA TYR A 165 -8.42 6.51 4.19
C TYR A 165 -7.74 5.40 3.40
N PHE A 166 -8.40 4.27 3.24
CA PHE A 166 -7.92 3.12 2.47
C PHE A 166 -8.92 2.74 1.39
N ALA A 167 -8.43 2.49 0.19
CA ALA A 167 -9.18 1.86 -0.89
C ALA A 167 -8.52 0.55 -1.32
N MET A 168 -9.26 -0.56 -1.27
CA MET A 168 -8.82 -1.87 -1.73
C MET A 168 -9.72 -2.36 -2.87
N GLY A 169 -9.14 -2.77 -3.98
CA GLY A 169 -9.87 -3.32 -5.13
C GLY A 169 -9.73 -4.83 -5.22
N ILE A 170 -10.75 -5.48 -5.76
CA ILE A 170 -10.68 -6.82 -6.35
C ILE A 170 -10.95 -6.65 -7.85
N ASP A 171 -10.01 -7.05 -8.69
CA ASP A 171 -10.11 -6.96 -10.15
C ASP A 171 -10.99 -8.07 -10.76
N GLU A 172 -10.98 -8.21 -12.09
CA GLU A 172 -11.74 -9.22 -12.84
C GLU A 172 -11.14 -10.63 -12.67
N GLU A 173 -9.83 -10.70 -12.44
CA GLU A 173 -9.09 -11.93 -12.18
C GLU A 173 -9.36 -12.47 -10.76
N GLY A 174 -9.90 -11.62 -9.89
CA GLY A 174 -10.19 -11.91 -8.49
C GLY A 174 -9.01 -11.64 -7.56
N GLN A 175 -7.97 -10.97 -8.03
CA GLN A 175 -6.82 -10.57 -7.23
C GLN A 175 -7.18 -9.31 -6.45
N ARG A 176 -6.75 -9.27 -5.18
CA ARG A 176 -6.98 -8.10 -4.32
C ARG A 176 -5.71 -7.29 -4.16
N GLN A 177 -5.86 -5.98 -4.17
CA GLN A 177 -4.78 -5.05 -3.92
C GLN A 177 -5.29 -3.74 -3.33
N ILE A 178 -4.43 -3.08 -2.57
CA ILE A 178 -4.63 -1.71 -2.15
C ILE A 178 -4.41 -0.78 -3.33
N LEU A 179 -5.42 0.02 -3.66
CA LEU A 179 -5.42 0.97 -4.77
C LEU A 179 -4.82 2.33 -4.35
N GLY A 180 -5.11 2.76 -3.12
CA GLY A 180 -4.67 4.05 -2.61
C GLY A 180 -4.83 4.21 -1.10
N PHE A 181 -4.10 5.20 -0.56
CA PHE A 181 -4.30 5.73 0.78
C PHE A 181 -4.05 7.22 0.85
N TYR A 182 -4.70 7.84 1.83
CA TYR A 182 -4.72 9.28 1.99
C TYR A 182 -4.72 9.58 3.48
N VAL A 183 -3.75 10.36 3.95
CA VAL A 183 -3.63 10.72 5.36
C VAL A 183 -4.17 12.13 5.55
N GLY A 184 -5.15 12.31 6.43
CA GLY A 184 -5.50 13.66 6.88
C GLY A 184 -6.90 13.88 7.42
N GLY A 185 -6.98 14.75 8.43
CA GLY A 185 -8.18 15.37 8.93
C GLY A 185 -9.07 14.43 9.74
N GLN A 186 -10.37 14.69 9.65
CA GLN A 186 -11.43 13.82 10.17
C GLN A 186 -12.15 13.16 9.02
N GLU A 187 -12.64 11.94 9.26
CA GLU A 187 -13.41 11.20 8.27
C GLU A 187 -14.65 11.97 7.85
N SER A 188 -14.74 12.31 6.55
CA SER A 188 -15.81 13.13 6.01
C SER A 188 -16.19 12.71 4.59
N SER A 189 -17.42 13.05 4.17
CA SER A 189 -17.87 12.79 2.81
C SER A 189 -17.03 13.52 1.75
N ASN A 190 -16.51 14.71 2.06
CA ASN A 190 -15.61 15.44 1.17
C ASN A 190 -14.27 14.73 1.00
N GLY A 191 -13.68 14.24 2.11
CA GLY A 191 -12.46 13.42 2.04
C GLY A 191 -12.65 12.21 1.14
N TRP A 192 -13.75 11.48 1.31
CA TRP A 192 -14.07 10.35 0.44
C TRP A 192 -14.31 10.73 -1.03
N ARG A 193 -14.92 11.89 -1.33
CA ARG A 193 -15.06 12.38 -2.72
C ARG A 193 -13.70 12.58 -3.39
N GLU A 194 -12.73 13.15 -2.68
CA GLU A 194 -11.38 13.36 -3.20
C GLU A 194 -10.70 12.02 -3.49
N VAL A 195 -10.78 11.07 -2.55
CA VAL A 195 -10.28 9.70 -2.73
C VAL A 195 -10.89 9.04 -3.97
N LEU A 196 -12.21 9.07 -4.09
CA LEU A 196 -12.91 8.41 -5.20
C LEU A 196 -12.58 9.03 -6.55
N LYS A 197 -12.49 10.37 -6.63
CA LYS A 197 -12.08 11.09 -7.84
C LYS A 197 -10.65 10.75 -8.25
N ASP A 198 -9.72 10.65 -7.30
CA ASP A 198 -8.34 10.24 -7.59
C ASP A 198 -8.29 8.82 -8.18
N LEU A 199 -8.98 7.86 -7.57
CA LEU A 199 -9.06 6.48 -8.09
C LEU A 199 -9.61 6.44 -9.52
N TYR A 200 -10.68 7.20 -9.77
CA TYR A 200 -11.31 7.29 -11.10
C TYR A 200 -10.35 7.86 -12.15
N ASN A 201 -9.69 8.98 -11.81
CA ASN A 201 -8.73 9.64 -12.70
C ASN A 201 -7.50 8.78 -13.00
N ARG A 202 -7.12 7.89 -12.08
CA ARG A 202 -6.02 6.93 -12.28
C ARG A 202 -6.42 5.73 -13.13
N GLY A 203 -7.70 5.52 -13.40
CA GLY A 203 -8.18 4.51 -14.35
C GLY A 203 -9.25 3.58 -13.83
N ALA A 204 -9.51 3.51 -12.52
CA ALA A 204 -10.57 2.68 -11.97
C ALA A 204 -11.94 3.27 -12.32
N GLN A 205 -12.49 2.97 -13.49
CA GLN A 205 -13.66 3.66 -14.06
C GLN A 205 -14.92 2.80 -14.03
N GLU A 206 -14.75 1.49 -14.16
CA GLU A 206 -15.85 0.53 -14.23
C GLU A 206 -15.85 -0.32 -12.96
N VAL A 207 -16.85 -0.11 -12.10
CA VAL A 207 -16.91 -0.72 -10.76
C VAL A 207 -18.27 -1.39 -10.59
N LEU A 208 -18.29 -2.68 -10.24
CA LEU A 208 -19.58 -3.34 -9.97
C LEU A 208 -20.11 -3.00 -8.58
N LEU A 209 -19.26 -3.01 -7.55
CA LEU A 209 -19.70 -2.90 -6.16
C LEU A 209 -18.75 -2.08 -5.29
N GLY A 210 -19.29 -1.09 -4.58
CA GLY A 210 -18.62 -0.43 -3.45
C GLY A 210 -19.02 -1.08 -2.12
N VAL A 211 -18.04 -1.43 -1.27
CA VAL A 211 -18.27 -2.02 0.06
C VAL A 211 -17.63 -1.13 1.13
N PHE A 212 -18.43 -0.56 2.02
CA PHE A 212 -17.94 0.34 3.07
C PHE A 212 -18.90 0.45 4.24
N ASP A 213 -18.50 1.15 5.31
CA ASP A 213 -19.42 1.49 6.40
C ASP A 213 -20.45 2.53 5.94
N GLY A 214 -21.66 2.49 6.51
CA GLY A 214 -22.78 3.39 6.15
C GLY A 214 -22.61 4.80 6.69
N LEU A 215 -21.48 5.45 6.39
CA LEU A 215 -21.16 6.81 6.79
C LEU A 215 -22.06 7.83 6.07
N PRO A 216 -22.58 8.85 6.78
CA PRO A 216 -23.42 9.87 6.16
C PRO A 216 -22.76 10.53 4.95
N GLY A 217 -23.43 10.44 3.80
CA GLY A 217 -22.99 11.05 2.55
C GLY A 217 -21.96 10.27 1.74
N LEU A 218 -21.43 9.15 2.24
CA LEU A 218 -20.49 8.31 1.49
C LEU A 218 -21.16 7.61 0.31
N ASP A 219 -22.40 7.11 0.48
CA ASP A 219 -23.19 6.51 -0.60
C ASP A 219 -23.35 7.47 -1.78
N ALA A 220 -23.67 8.73 -1.48
CA ALA A 220 -23.84 9.77 -2.49
C ALA A 220 -22.51 10.10 -3.18
N ALA A 221 -21.42 10.25 -2.42
CA ALA A 221 -20.08 10.49 -2.97
C ALA A 221 -19.61 9.34 -3.88
N PHE A 222 -19.87 8.10 -3.47
CA PHE A 222 -19.56 6.91 -4.24
C PHE A 222 -20.36 6.86 -5.54
N LYS A 223 -21.68 7.08 -5.46
CA LYS A 223 -22.57 7.09 -6.64
C LYS A 223 -22.34 8.28 -7.58
N GLU A 224 -21.84 9.41 -7.08
CA GLU A 224 -21.41 10.55 -7.90
C GLU A 224 -20.24 10.17 -8.81
N THR A 225 -19.32 9.34 -8.30
CA THR A 225 -18.14 8.88 -9.06
C THR A 225 -18.45 7.63 -9.90
N TYR A 226 -19.22 6.69 -9.34
CA TYR A 226 -19.55 5.39 -9.92
C TYR A 226 -21.07 5.19 -9.99
N PRO A 227 -21.78 5.86 -10.90
CA PRO A 227 -23.24 5.85 -10.93
C PRO A 227 -23.84 4.45 -11.16
N GLN A 228 -23.17 3.64 -11.99
CA GLN A 228 -23.59 2.28 -12.33
C GLN A 228 -23.21 1.22 -11.28
N ALA A 229 -22.35 1.56 -10.32
CA ALA A 229 -21.89 0.62 -9.29
C ALA A 229 -22.95 0.45 -8.20
N ASP A 230 -23.17 -0.77 -7.72
CA ASP A 230 -23.97 -1.00 -6.52
C ASP A 230 -23.24 -0.51 -5.25
N VAL A 231 -24.00 -0.29 -4.17
CA VAL A 231 -23.45 0.01 -2.84
C VAL A 231 -23.86 -1.10 -1.87
N GLN A 232 -22.88 -1.62 -1.14
CA GLN A 232 -23.05 -2.55 -0.04
C GLN A 232 -22.52 -1.92 1.24
N HIS A 233 -23.37 -1.84 2.27
CA HIS A 233 -22.90 -1.51 3.61
C HIS A 233 -22.36 -2.75 4.30
N CYS A 234 -21.23 -2.62 4.99
CA CYS A 234 -20.62 -3.76 5.66
C CYS A 234 -21.50 -4.24 6.83
N VAL A 235 -21.99 -5.48 6.75
CA VAL A 235 -22.83 -6.08 7.79
C VAL A 235 -22.07 -6.20 9.12
N VAL A 236 -20.78 -6.52 9.07
CA VAL A 236 -19.93 -6.62 10.28
C VAL A 236 -19.81 -5.27 10.99
N HIS A 237 -19.61 -4.18 10.25
CA HIS A 237 -19.60 -2.82 10.82
C HIS A 237 -20.95 -2.46 11.41
N LYS A 238 -22.05 -2.76 10.71
CA LYS A 238 -23.40 -2.54 11.22
C LYS A 238 -23.68 -3.28 12.52
N VAL A 239 -23.28 -4.56 12.60
CA VAL A 239 -23.39 -5.38 13.81
C VAL A 239 -22.55 -4.79 14.94
N ARG A 240 -21.28 -4.42 14.69
CA ARG A 240 -20.41 -3.79 15.68
C ARG A 240 -20.92 -2.43 16.16
N ALA A 241 -21.54 -1.64 15.30
CA ALA A 241 -22.16 -0.36 15.67
C ALA A 241 -23.43 -0.55 16.51
N THR A 242 -24.13 -1.67 16.34
CA THR A 242 -25.34 -2.03 17.10
C THR A 242 -24.98 -2.57 18.49
N PHE A 243 -23.93 -3.39 18.59
CA PHE A 243 -23.59 -4.16 19.80
C PHE A 243 -23.42 -3.34 21.10
N PRO A 244 -22.81 -2.14 21.13
CA PRO A 244 -22.71 -1.32 22.33
C PRO A 244 -24.05 -0.75 22.83
N LYS A 245 -25.07 -0.70 21.96
CA LYS A 245 -26.40 -0.11 22.25
C LYS A 245 -27.38 -1.14 22.83
N ILE A 246 -27.00 -2.43 22.80
CA ILE A 246 -27.79 -3.54 23.32
C ILE A 246 -27.33 -3.88 24.74
N ARG A 247 -28.29 -4.21 25.61
CA ARG A 247 -28.00 -4.65 27.00
C ARG A 247 -27.27 -5.97 26.98
N ILE A 248 -26.32 -6.16 27.91
CA ILE A 248 -25.44 -7.35 27.96
C ILE A 248 -26.23 -8.66 27.91
N GLU A 249 -27.33 -8.73 28.66
CA GLU A 249 -28.26 -9.88 28.73
C GLU A 249 -28.86 -10.31 27.38
N HIS A 250 -29.04 -9.39 26.43
CA HIS A 250 -29.67 -9.68 25.14
C HIS A 250 -28.67 -9.78 23.99
N LYS A 251 -27.38 -9.52 24.23
CA LYS A 251 -26.37 -9.39 23.17
C LYS A 251 -26.23 -10.67 22.33
N THR A 252 -26.20 -11.83 22.98
CA THR A 252 -26.06 -13.12 22.30
C THR A 252 -27.25 -13.38 21.39
N ASP A 253 -28.47 -13.29 21.94
CA ASP A 253 -29.71 -13.56 21.20
C ASP A 253 -29.91 -12.60 20.02
N VAL A 254 -29.67 -11.29 20.23
CA VAL A 254 -29.77 -10.29 19.15
C VAL A 254 -28.77 -10.60 18.03
N LEU A 255 -27.55 -11.04 18.36
CA LEU A 255 -26.55 -11.40 17.35
C LEU A 255 -26.93 -12.66 16.58
N GLU A 256 -27.44 -13.68 17.25
CA GLU A 256 -27.90 -14.91 16.61
C GLU A 256 -29.09 -14.64 15.68
N ASP A 257 -30.07 -13.85 16.13
CA ASP A 257 -31.21 -13.45 15.31
C ASP A 257 -30.76 -12.63 14.09
N LEU A 258 -29.90 -11.62 14.27
CA LEU A 258 -29.38 -10.81 13.16
C LEU A 258 -28.55 -11.65 12.18
N LYS A 259 -27.88 -12.70 12.66
CA LYS A 259 -27.13 -13.62 11.81
C LYS A 259 -28.01 -14.31 10.79
N THR A 260 -29.22 -14.71 11.19
CA THR A 260 -30.18 -15.35 10.27
C THR A 260 -30.49 -14.51 9.04
N VAL A 261 -30.47 -13.17 9.17
CA VAL A 261 -30.76 -12.22 8.09
C VAL A 261 -29.72 -12.32 6.97
N TYR A 262 -28.43 -12.20 7.30
CA TYR A 262 -27.37 -12.14 6.28
C TYR A 262 -26.79 -13.52 5.91
N THR A 263 -27.20 -14.60 6.59
CA THR A 263 -26.88 -15.98 6.20
C THR A 263 -28.04 -16.69 5.49
N ALA A 264 -29.13 -15.99 5.18
CA ALA A 264 -30.26 -16.55 4.45
C ALA A 264 -29.85 -16.97 3.02
N PRO A 265 -30.55 -17.92 2.39
CA PRO A 265 -30.23 -18.37 1.02
C PRO A 265 -30.45 -17.28 -0.04
N ASP A 266 -31.47 -16.45 0.14
CA ASP A 266 -31.86 -15.39 -0.79
C ASP A 266 -32.37 -14.13 -0.07
N GLU A 267 -32.54 -13.05 -0.84
CA GLU A 267 -32.95 -11.74 -0.33
C GLU A 267 -34.39 -11.76 0.25
N VAL A 268 -35.28 -12.58 -0.29
CA VAL A 268 -36.69 -12.65 0.15
C VAL A 268 -36.75 -13.27 1.54
N VAL A 269 -36.04 -14.38 1.73
CA VAL A 269 -35.92 -15.05 3.04
C VAL A 269 -35.18 -14.16 4.04
N ALA A 270 -34.12 -13.45 3.62
CA ALA A 270 -33.41 -12.48 4.47
C ALA A 270 -34.35 -11.39 5.01
N ARG A 271 -35.21 -10.83 4.17
CA ARG A 271 -36.20 -9.81 4.56
C ARG A 271 -37.24 -10.36 5.54
N ALA A 272 -37.76 -11.57 5.28
CA ALA A 272 -38.68 -12.24 6.20
C ALA A 272 -38.05 -12.54 7.58
N HIS A 273 -36.78 -12.94 7.60
CA HIS A 273 -36.03 -13.07 8.85
C HIS A 273 -35.87 -11.73 9.56
N PHE A 274 -35.58 -10.66 8.82
CA PHE A 274 -35.49 -9.32 9.41
C PHE A 274 -36.83 -8.86 10.02
N ASP A 275 -37.97 -9.13 9.38
CA ASP A 275 -39.29 -8.81 9.93
C ASP A 275 -39.54 -9.55 11.25
N THR A 276 -39.09 -10.80 11.35
CA THR A 276 -39.16 -11.61 12.58
C THR A 276 -38.27 -11.01 13.68
N VAL A 277 -37.03 -10.64 13.34
CA VAL A 277 -36.08 -9.98 14.26
C VAL A 277 -36.65 -8.65 14.75
N LYS A 278 -37.20 -7.84 13.85
CA LYS A 278 -37.85 -6.57 14.15
C LYS A 278 -39.02 -6.79 15.09
N ALA A 279 -39.92 -7.73 14.81
CA ALA A 279 -41.05 -8.02 15.69
C ALA A 279 -40.61 -8.37 17.13
N LYS A 280 -39.55 -9.18 17.27
CA LYS A 280 -39.00 -9.59 18.57
C LYS A 280 -38.35 -8.42 19.33
N TRP A 281 -37.52 -7.61 18.66
CA TRP A 281 -36.66 -6.65 19.34
C TRP A 281 -37.14 -5.19 19.29
N ASN A 282 -38.08 -4.84 18.43
CA ASN A 282 -38.51 -3.45 18.21
C ASN A 282 -39.08 -2.79 19.47
N LYS A 283 -39.68 -3.55 20.40
CA LYS A 283 -40.17 -3.00 21.67
C LYS A 283 -39.03 -2.55 22.60
N LEU A 284 -37.90 -3.28 22.59
CA LEU A 284 -36.75 -3.02 23.45
C LEU A 284 -35.75 -2.06 22.79
N TYR A 285 -35.56 -2.19 21.48
CA TYR A 285 -34.53 -1.51 20.69
C TYR A 285 -35.10 -0.88 19.40
N PRO A 286 -36.10 0.02 19.49
CA PRO A 286 -36.79 0.57 18.32
C PRO A 286 -35.85 1.38 17.43
N LYS A 287 -34.88 2.08 18.01
CA LYS A 287 -33.92 2.92 17.26
C LYS A 287 -32.97 2.05 16.44
N GLU A 288 -32.51 0.95 17.01
CA GLU A 288 -31.60 0.00 16.37
C GLU A 288 -32.32 -0.72 15.23
N MET A 289 -33.54 -1.23 15.47
CA MET A 289 -34.33 -1.89 14.42
C MET A 289 -34.66 -0.94 13.27
N LYS A 290 -35.05 0.31 13.57
CA LYS A 290 -35.26 1.33 12.53
C LYS A 290 -33.98 1.60 11.73
N SER A 291 -32.84 1.73 12.41
CA SER A 291 -31.56 1.95 11.74
C SER A 291 -31.16 0.78 10.83
N TRP A 292 -31.48 -0.46 11.19
CA TRP A 292 -31.28 -1.61 10.31
C TRP A 292 -32.24 -1.61 9.13
N GLU A 293 -33.52 -1.31 9.35
CA GLU A 293 -34.54 -1.24 8.31
C GLU A 293 -34.19 -0.21 7.23
N GLU A 294 -33.76 0.99 7.64
CA GLU A 294 -33.34 2.07 6.73
C GLU A 294 -32.16 1.67 5.84
N GLN A 295 -31.26 0.80 6.32
CA GLN A 295 -30.08 0.33 5.60
C GLN A 295 -30.24 -1.10 5.06
N LEU A 296 -31.42 -1.72 5.18
CA LEU A 296 -31.57 -3.14 4.86
C LEU A 296 -31.29 -3.42 3.39
N SER A 297 -31.72 -2.52 2.50
CA SER A 297 -31.48 -2.62 1.06
C SER A 297 -29.99 -2.64 0.71
N THR A 298 -29.18 -1.78 1.33
CA THR A 298 -27.72 -1.72 1.12
C THR A 298 -26.97 -2.83 1.87
N LEU A 299 -27.53 -3.34 2.97
CA LEU A 299 -26.96 -4.47 3.71
C LEU A 299 -27.14 -5.81 2.97
N LEU A 300 -28.13 -5.91 2.09
CA LEU A 300 -28.48 -7.13 1.36
C LEU A 300 -28.06 -7.11 -0.13
N THR A 301 -27.40 -6.05 -0.60
CA THR A 301 -26.98 -5.90 -2.01
C THR A 301 -26.14 -7.07 -2.53
N PHE A 302 -25.37 -7.72 -1.66
CA PHE A 302 -24.56 -8.88 -1.98
C PHE A 302 -25.36 -10.06 -2.57
N TYR A 303 -26.67 -10.15 -2.35
CA TYR A 303 -27.51 -11.19 -2.96
C TYR A 303 -27.60 -11.11 -4.48
N LYS A 304 -27.40 -9.92 -5.06
CA LYS A 304 -27.29 -9.72 -6.51
C LYS A 304 -26.06 -10.39 -7.13
N TYR A 305 -25.10 -10.77 -6.30
CA TYR A 305 -23.82 -11.35 -6.70
C TYR A 305 -23.79 -12.87 -6.48
N PRO A 306 -22.93 -13.60 -7.22
CA PRO A 306 -22.80 -15.05 -7.09
C PRO A 306 -22.56 -15.51 -5.66
N GLU A 307 -23.23 -16.61 -5.26
CA GLU A 307 -23.14 -17.19 -3.91
C GLU A 307 -21.70 -17.37 -3.38
N PRO A 308 -20.73 -17.89 -4.16
CA PRO A 308 -19.38 -18.16 -3.65
C PRO A 308 -18.63 -16.93 -3.15
N ILE A 309 -18.99 -15.72 -3.61
CA ILE A 309 -18.31 -14.47 -3.24
C ILE A 309 -19.07 -13.65 -2.19
N ARG A 310 -20.32 -14.01 -1.87
CA ARG A 310 -21.16 -13.26 -0.92
C ARG A 310 -20.47 -13.04 0.43
N LYS A 311 -19.82 -14.08 0.96
CA LYS A 311 -19.07 -14.01 2.22
C LYS A 311 -17.91 -13.02 2.19
N ALA A 312 -17.23 -12.89 1.05
CA ALA A 312 -16.18 -11.90 0.90
C ALA A 312 -16.75 -10.47 0.83
N ILE A 313 -17.98 -10.31 0.34
CA ILE A 313 -18.65 -9.00 0.19
C ILE A 313 -19.25 -8.52 1.52
N TYR A 314 -20.07 -9.34 2.19
CA TYR A 314 -20.73 -8.88 3.43
C TYR A 314 -19.79 -8.81 4.64
N THR A 315 -18.56 -9.34 4.53
CA THR A 315 -17.50 -9.18 5.54
C THR A 315 -16.40 -8.24 5.04
N SER A 316 -16.04 -7.23 5.82
CA SER A 316 -14.87 -6.35 5.60
C SER A 316 -13.54 -7.01 5.97
N ASN A 317 -13.50 -8.33 6.13
CA ASN A 317 -12.33 -9.06 6.61
C ASN A 317 -11.02 -8.76 5.86
N PRO A 318 -11.00 -8.63 4.51
CA PRO A 318 -9.76 -8.35 3.78
C PRO A 318 -9.11 -7.01 4.18
N ILE A 319 -9.90 -5.93 4.27
CA ILE A 319 -9.42 -4.58 4.59
C ILE A 319 -9.18 -4.42 6.10
N GLU A 320 -10.00 -5.06 6.93
CA GLU A 320 -9.80 -5.08 8.39
C GLU A 320 -8.51 -5.79 8.79
N ARG A 321 -8.13 -6.87 8.09
CA ARG A 321 -6.89 -7.59 8.35
C ARG A 321 -5.67 -6.69 8.07
N MET A 322 -5.69 -5.92 6.99
CA MET A 322 -4.66 -4.91 6.72
C MET A 322 -4.63 -3.85 7.82
N ASN A 323 -5.79 -3.28 8.17
CA ASN A 323 -5.89 -2.30 9.25
C ASN A 323 -5.34 -2.83 10.59
N LYS A 324 -5.50 -4.13 10.86
CA LYS A 324 -4.91 -4.79 12.03
C LYS A 324 -3.38 -4.86 11.99
N GLU A 325 -2.78 -5.18 10.84
CA GLU A 325 -1.30 -5.18 10.70
C GLU A 325 -0.72 -3.77 10.86
N ILE A 326 -1.35 -2.76 10.27
CA ILE A 326 -0.95 -1.36 10.46
C ILE A 326 -1.03 -0.96 11.94
N ARG A 327 -2.14 -1.28 12.63
CA ARG A 327 -2.28 -1.03 14.08
C ARG A 327 -1.18 -1.72 14.89
N LYS A 328 -0.80 -2.95 14.52
CA LYS A 328 0.26 -3.71 15.18
C LYS A 328 1.62 -3.00 15.02
N ARG A 329 1.94 -2.52 13.82
CA ARG A 329 3.17 -1.75 13.55
C ARG A 329 3.20 -0.41 14.26
N LEU A 330 2.06 0.28 14.37
CA LEU A 330 1.97 1.58 15.03
C LEU A 330 1.97 1.50 16.57
N LYS A 331 1.57 0.35 17.15
CA LYS A 331 1.44 0.16 18.61
C LYS A 331 2.68 0.58 19.43
N PRO A 332 3.93 0.17 19.11
CA PRO A 332 5.10 0.56 19.89
C PRO A 332 5.46 2.06 19.77
N MET A 333 4.97 2.75 18.73
CA MET A 333 5.36 4.13 18.44
C MET A 333 4.56 5.17 19.25
N ASN A 334 3.42 4.78 19.86
CA ASN A 334 2.47 5.62 20.61
C ASN A 334 1.83 6.78 19.82
N SER A 335 2.63 7.66 19.23
CA SER A 335 2.23 8.76 18.35
C SER A 335 3.30 9.03 17.31
N LEU A 336 2.88 9.30 16.08
CA LEU A 336 3.74 9.67 14.97
C LEU A 336 4.10 11.16 15.01
N THR A 337 5.29 11.52 14.50
CA THR A 337 5.85 12.88 14.61
C THR A 337 5.27 13.87 13.61
N ASN A 338 4.90 13.41 12.41
CA ASN A 338 4.35 14.22 11.32
C ASN A 338 3.61 13.31 10.31
N MET A 339 2.97 13.92 9.31
CA MET A 339 2.24 13.19 8.27
C MET A 339 3.15 12.29 7.45
N ASP A 340 4.31 12.79 7.02
CA ASP A 340 5.29 12.05 6.24
C ASP A 340 5.68 10.73 6.92
N ALA A 341 5.85 10.73 8.24
CA ALA A 341 6.12 9.51 9.00
C ALA A 341 4.95 8.53 8.97
N ALA A 342 3.70 9.01 9.00
CA ALA A 342 2.52 8.18 8.85
C ALA A 342 2.43 7.60 7.45
N GLU A 343 2.60 8.42 6.42
CA GLU A 343 2.56 8.01 5.02
C GLU A 343 3.62 6.95 4.73
N LYS A 344 4.86 7.18 5.18
CA LYS A 344 5.94 6.19 5.09
C LYS A 344 5.55 4.85 5.70
N ILE A 345 5.07 4.83 6.94
CA ILE A 345 4.75 3.56 7.61
C ILE A 345 3.58 2.86 6.92
N VAL A 346 2.53 3.60 6.57
CA VAL A 346 1.36 3.04 5.88
C VAL A 346 1.75 2.48 4.52
N TYR A 347 2.51 3.24 3.72
CA TYR A 347 3.00 2.82 2.42
C TYR A 347 3.77 1.49 2.48
N LEU A 348 4.66 1.35 3.46
CA LEU A 348 5.48 0.15 3.58
C LEU A 348 4.65 -1.09 3.93
N GLU A 349 3.67 -0.96 4.81
CA GLU A 349 2.72 -2.05 5.11
C GLU A 349 1.86 -2.40 3.89
N MET A 350 1.53 -1.42 3.06
CA MET A 350 0.74 -1.63 1.85
C MET A 350 1.49 -2.32 0.74
N LEU A 351 2.75 -1.94 0.51
CA LEU A 351 3.60 -2.62 -0.45
C LEU A 351 3.72 -4.10 -0.11
N ASP A 352 4.08 -4.39 1.14
CA ASP A 352 4.21 -5.75 1.63
C ASP A 352 2.86 -6.52 1.61
N TYR A 353 1.73 -5.84 1.88
CA TYR A 353 0.40 -6.43 1.69
C TYR A 353 0.15 -6.80 0.22
N ASN A 354 0.40 -5.87 -0.71
CA ASN A 354 0.17 -6.07 -2.14
C ASN A 354 1.07 -7.16 -2.69
N GLU A 355 2.36 -7.19 -2.33
CA GLU A 355 3.31 -8.23 -2.75
C GLU A 355 2.87 -9.63 -2.27
N ARG A 356 2.48 -9.77 -1.01
CA ARG A 356 1.98 -11.05 -0.46
C ARG A 356 0.69 -11.52 -1.13
N HIS A 357 -0.10 -10.61 -1.68
CA HIS A 357 -1.41 -10.88 -2.25
C HIS A 357 -1.45 -10.85 -3.78
N ALA A 358 -0.37 -10.42 -4.46
CA ALA A 358 -0.30 -10.27 -5.91
C ALA A 358 -0.69 -11.54 -6.67
N GLN A 359 -0.35 -12.72 -6.16
CA GLN A 359 -0.66 -14.00 -6.79
C GLN A 359 -1.85 -14.73 -6.16
N ARG A 360 -2.56 -14.10 -5.21
CA ARG A 360 -3.63 -14.74 -4.44
C ARG A 360 -4.99 -14.27 -4.91
N VAL A 361 -5.75 -15.19 -5.48
CA VAL A 361 -7.15 -14.97 -5.82
C VAL A 361 -8.02 -15.08 -4.57
N VAL A 362 -8.94 -14.13 -4.40
CA VAL A 362 -9.90 -14.15 -3.30
C VAL A 362 -10.82 -15.37 -3.46
N PRO A 363 -11.08 -16.14 -2.39
CA PRO A 363 -11.97 -17.31 -2.46
C PRO A 363 -13.30 -16.98 -3.13
N GLY A 364 -13.71 -17.84 -4.07
CA GLY A 364 -14.92 -17.66 -4.89
C GLY A 364 -14.69 -16.88 -6.19
N PHE A 365 -13.84 -15.85 -6.20
CA PHE A 365 -13.60 -15.03 -7.40
C PHE A 365 -12.82 -15.76 -8.50
N GLY A 366 -12.07 -16.81 -8.14
CA GLY A 366 -11.34 -17.63 -9.11
C GLY A 366 -12.18 -18.64 -9.87
N MET A 367 -13.45 -18.84 -9.51
CA MET A 367 -14.31 -19.85 -10.14
C MET A 367 -14.83 -19.35 -11.50
N ASP A 368 -14.79 -20.19 -12.53
CA ASP A 368 -15.15 -19.81 -13.91
C ASP A 368 -16.59 -19.32 -14.03
N ASN A 369 -17.53 -19.95 -13.32
CA ASN A 369 -18.93 -19.54 -13.28
C ASN A 369 -19.11 -18.15 -12.66
N VAL A 370 -18.33 -17.83 -11.62
CA VAL A 370 -18.34 -16.51 -10.98
C VAL A 370 -17.75 -15.46 -11.91
N LYS A 371 -16.59 -15.73 -12.52
CA LYS A 371 -15.96 -14.82 -13.49
C LYS A 371 -16.88 -14.52 -14.67
N LYS A 372 -17.49 -15.55 -15.25
CA LYS A 372 -18.48 -15.37 -16.33
C LYS A 372 -19.62 -14.47 -15.88
N LYS A 373 -20.16 -14.69 -14.67
CA LYS A 373 -21.27 -13.89 -14.17
C LYS A 373 -20.90 -12.44 -13.86
N LEU A 374 -19.70 -12.20 -13.33
CA LEU A 374 -19.18 -10.85 -13.13
C LEU A 374 -18.96 -10.13 -14.46
N ASN A 375 -18.43 -10.82 -15.47
CA ASN A 375 -18.28 -10.27 -16.82
C ASN A 375 -19.63 -9.90 -17.44
N GLU A 376 -20.65 -10.77 -17.35
CA GLU A 376 -22.02 -10.43 -17.77
C GLU A 376 -22.56 -9.17 -17.07
N LEU A 377 -22.24 -8.98 -15.78
CA LEU A 377 -22.61 -7.77 -15.04
C LEU A 377 -21.84 -6.53 -15.51
N PHE A 378 -20.56 -6.67 -15.88
CA PHE A 378 -19.78 -5.57 -16.46
C PHE A 378 -20.35 -5.16 -17.81
N GLU A 379 -20.53 -6.10 -18.74
CA GLU A 379 -21.06 -5.80 -20.08
C GLU A 379 -22.47 -5.21 -20.03
N ALA A 380 -23.30 -5.63 -19.08
CA ALA A 380 -24.64 -5.07 -18.89
C ALA A 380 -24.63 -3.62 -18.36
N ARG A 381 -23.63 -3.23 -17.56
CA ARG A 381 -23.55 -1.91 -16.92
C ARG A 381 -22.66 -0.91 -17.66
N TYR A 382 -21.66 -1.44 -18.35
CA TYR A 382 -20.61 -0.72 -19.04
C TYR A 382 -20.45 -1.31 -20.45
N PRO A 383 -21.47 -1.20 -21.30
CA PRO A 383 -21.37 -1.69 -22.66
C PRO A 383 -20.24 -0.97 -23.38
N SER A 384 -19.38 -1.73 -24.07
CA SER A 384 -18.42 -1.15 -24.99
C SER A 384 -19.20 -0.39 -26.07
N LEU A 385 -18.93 0.91 -26.21
CA LEU A 385 -19.40 1.65 -27.39
C LEU A 385 -18.80 0.95 -28.60
N PRO A 386 -19.58 0.65 -29.66
CA PRO A 386 -19.01 0.13 -30.89
C PRO A 386 -17.93 1.11 -31.35
N THR A 387 -16.71 0.61 -31.54
CA THR A 387 -15.68 1.34 -32.29
C THR A 387 -16.32 1.72 -33.62
N PRO A 388 -16.34 3.00 -34.02
CA PRO A 388 -16.78 3.34 -35.36
C PRO A 388 -15.84 2.61 -36.32
N GLU A 389 -16.36 1.55 -36.93
CA GLU A 389 -15.71 0.88 -38.03
C GLU A 389 -15.50 1.95 -39.11
N GLU A 390 -14.26 1.99 -39.62
CA GLU A 390 -13.83 2.82 -40.72
C GLU A 390 -14.77 2.56 -41.92
N GLU A 391 -15.70 3.49 -42.19
CA GLU A 391 -16.45 3.56 -43.45
C GLU A 391 -15.57 4.01 -44.61
#